data_AF-A0A317FW76-F1
#
_entry.id   AF-A0A317FW76-F1
#
_cell.length_a   1.000
_cell.length_b   1.000
_cell.length_c   1.000
_cell.angle_alpha   90.00
_cell.angle_beta   90.00
_cell.angle_gamma   90.00
#
_symmetry.space_group_name_H-M   'P 1'
#
loop_
_entity.id
_entity.type
_entity.pdbx_description
1 polymer ?
#
loop_
_entity_poly.entity_id
_entity_poly.type
_entity_poly.pdbx_seq_one_letter_code
_entity_poly.pdbx_strand_id
1 'polypeptide(L)' 'MSPDNQIVFKSLIRYGLFFFIIWLVLSMVLIFTEAAEFSVKGLGFSFLVLQLPTLILVVKTKLRLNKNPIK' A
#
# COMPACT_ATOMS: atom_id res chain seq x y z
N MET A 1 8.68 -8.78 -19.64
CA MET A 1 8.82 -7.53 -18.84
C MET A 1 10.30 -7.29 -18.55
N SER A 2 10.78 -6.05 -18.68
CA SER A 2 12.13 -5.67 -18.23
C SER A 2 12.37 -6.07 -16.76
N PRO A 3 13.59 -6.52 -16.37
CA PRO A 3 13.94 -6.84 -14.98
C PRO A 3 13.54 -5.73 -13.99
N ASP A 4 13.73 -4.46 -14.37
CA ASP A 4 13.35 -3.32 -13.54
C ASP A 4 11.83 -3.26 -13.29
N ASN A 5 11.03 -3.54 -14.32
CA ASN A 5 9.57 -3.56 -14.20
C ASN A 5 9.10 -4.71 -13.29
N GLN A 6 9.80 -5.85 -13.30
CA GLN A 6 9.49 -6.96 -12.39
C GLN A 6 9.76 -6.58 -10.93
N ILE A 7 10.86 -5.86 -10.67
CA ILE A 7 11.20 -5.41 -9.31
C ILE A 7 10.21 -4.35 -8.83
N VAL A 8 9.87 -3.38 -9.68
CA VAL A 8 8.85 -2.37 -9.35
C VAL A 8 7.50 -3.05 -9.06
N PHE A 9 7.08 -4.02 -9.88
CA PHE A 9 5.85 -4.76 -9.65
C PHE A 9 5.88 -5.59 -8.36
N LYS A 10 6.98 -6.30 -8.10
CA LYS A 10 7.18 -7.04 -6.83
C LYS A 10 7.15 -6.11 -5.62
N SER A 11 7.71 -4.91 -5.74
CA SER A 11 7.66 -3.89 -4.68
C SER A 11 6.23 -3.39 -4.44
N LEU A 12 5.44 -3.19 -5.51
CA LEU A 12 4.03 -2.80 -5.43
C LEU A 12 3.23 -3.85 -4.67
N ILE A 13 3.36 -5.13 -5.03
CA ILE A 13 2.68 -6.22 -4.32
C ILE A 13 3.11 -6.27 -2.85
N ARG A 14 4.42 -6.19 -2.57
CA ARG A 14 4.95 -6.30 -1.21
C ARG A 14 4.46 -5.17 -0.31
N TYR A 15 4.58 -3.92 -0.75
CA TYR A 15 4.13 -2.77 0.04
C TYR A 15 2.60 -2.71 0.10
N GLY A 16 1.92 -3.00 -1.01
CA GLY A 16 0.46 -3.05 -1.04
C GLY A 16 -0.11 -4.06 -0.06
N LEU A 17 0.45 -5.28 -0.02
CA LEU A 17 0.04 -6.30 0.95
C LEU A 17 0.30 -5.87 2.40
N PHE A 18 1.45 -5.25 2.67
CA PHE A 18 1.78 -4.75 4.00
C PHE A 18 0.77 -3.72 4.51
N PHE A 19 0.47 -2.69 3.70
CA PHE A 19 -0.49 -1.66 4.08
C PHE A 19 -1.94 -2.16 4.06
N PHE A 20 -2.26 -3.15 3.22
CA PHE A 20 -3.56 -3.82 3.24
C PHE A 20 -3.79 -4.58 4.56
N ILE A 21 -2.78 -5.30 5.07
CA ILE A 21 -2.88 -5.99 6.37
C ILE A 21 -3.07 -4.98 7.50
N ILE A 22 -2.31 -3.88 7.50
CA ILE A 22 -2.49 -2.81 8.50
C ILE A 22 -3.92 -2.27 8.45
N TRP A 23 -4.43 -1.96 7.25
CA TRP A 23 -5.80 -1.48 7.08
C TRP A 23 -6.83 -2.50 7.57
N LEU A 24 -6.65 -3.79 7.28
CA LEU A 24 -7.54 -4.86 7.76
C LEU A 24 -7.58 -4.91 9.28
N VAL A 25 -6.42 -4.87 9.95
CA VAL A 25 -6.35 -4.90 11.42
C VAL A 25 -7.04 -3.68 12.03
N LEU A 26 -6.77 -2.48 11.51
CA LEU A 26 -7.42 -1.25 11.98
C LEU A 26 -8.94 -1.29 11.75
N SER A 27 -9.38 -1.81 10.61
CA SER A 27 -10.80 -1.98 10.28
C SER A 27 -11.48 -2.94 11.25
N MET A 28 -10.86 -4.09 11.54
CA MET A 28 -11.39 -5.04 12.52
C MET A 28 -11.49 -4.41 13.90
N VAL A 29 -10.44 -3.71 14.35
CA VAL A 29 -10.45 -3.04 15.67
C VAL A 29 -11.60 -2.03 15.74
N LEU A 30 -11.81 -1.20 14.72
CA LEU A 30 -12.91 -0.24 14.68
C LEU A 30 -14.29 -0.92 14.72
N ILE A 31 -14.47 -2.01 13.98
CA ILE A 31 -15.72 -2.78 13.96
C ILE A 31 -16.00 -3.43 15.33
N PHE A 32 -15.00 -4.08 15.93
CA PHE A 32 -15.17 -4.83 17.18
C PHE A 32 -15.25 -3.95 18.42
N THR A 33 -14.74 -2.73 18.37
CA THR A 33 -14.79 -1.80 19.51
C THR A 33 -16.06 -0.96 19.53
N GLU A 34 -16.93 -1.11 18.53
CA GLU A 34 -18.09 -0.23 18.29
C GLU A 34 -17.72 1.27 18.35
N ALA A 35 -16.42 1.56 18.14
CA ALA A 35 -15.86 2.88 18.30
C ALA A 35 -16.13 3.68 17.03
N ALA A 36 -17.10 4.58 17.14
CA ALA A 36 -17.59 5.51 16.13
C ALA A 36 -18.56 4.92 15.10
N GLU A 37 -19.42 5.79 14.56
CA GLU A 37 -20.35 5.54 13.46
C GLU A 37 -19.61 4.91 12.29
N PHE A 38 -19.66 3.58 12.22
CA PHE A 38 -19.00 2.82 11.16
C PHE A 38 -19.66 3.15 9.83
N SER A 39 -18.95 3.92 9.01
CA SER A 39 -19.38 4.26 7.65
C SER A 39 -18.55 3.48 6.64
N VAL A 40 -19.22 2.70 5.78
CA VAL A 40 -18.59 2.00 4.65
C VAL A 40 -17.80 2.97 3.76
N LYS A 41 -18.27 4.21 3.62
CA LYS A 41 -17.56 5.27 2.88
C LYS A 41 -16.25 5.68 3.58
N GLY A 42 -16.28 5.83 4.90
CA GLY A 42 -15.09 6.13 5.71
C GLY A 42 -14.06 4.99 5.66
N LEU A 43 -14.54 3.75 5.71
CA LEU A 43 -13.70 2.55 5.56
C LEU A 43 -13.00 2.54 4.20
N GLY A 44 -13.73 2.76 3.12
CA GLY A 44 -13.17 2.86 1.77
C GLY A 44 -12.19 4.03 1.61
N PHE A 45 -12.49 5.19 2.20
CA PHE A 45 -11.59 6.34 2.16
C PHE A 45 -10.28 6.07 2.91
N SER A 46 -10.36 5.48 4.11
CA SER A 46 -9.17 5.11 4.89
C SER A 46 -8.26 4.11 4.16
N PHE A 47 -8.87 3.19 3.39
CA PHE A 47 -8.12 2.26 2.54
C PHE A 47 -7.28 3.01 1.50
N LEU A 48 -7.90 3.98 0.79
CA LEU A 48 -7.23 4.79 -0.21
C LEU A 48 -6.10 5.62 0.39
N VAL A 49 -6.31 6.22 1.57
CA VAL A 49 -5.28 6.98 2.29
C VAL A 49 -4.07 6.09 2.59
N LEU A 50 -4.29 4.85 3.02
CA LEU A 50 -3.20 3.90 3.29
C LEU A 50 -2.51 3.37 2.02
N GLN A 51 -3.07 3.57 0.83
CA GLN A 51 -2.37 3.27 -0.43
C GLN A 51 -1.39 4.37 -0.85
N LEU A 52 -1.50 5.60 -0.32
CA LEU A 52 -0.55 6.67 -0.64
C LEU A 52 0.90 6.31 -0.24
N PRO A 53 1.18 5.81 0.97
CA PRO A 53 2.51 5.29 1.33
C PRO A 53 3.02 4.19 0.38
N THR A 54 2.16 3.25 -0.02
CA THR A 54 2.50 2.20 -1.00
C THR A 54 3.02 2.82 -2.28
N LEU A 55 2.29 3.77 -2.86
CA LEU A 55 2.68 4.45 -4.09
C LEU A 55 4.01 5.20 -3.93
N ILE A 56 4.20 5.93 -2.82
CA ILE A 56 5.45 6.65 -2.54
C ILE A 56 6.66 5.69 -2.52
N LEU A 57 6.54 4.55 -1.86
CA LEU A 57 7.62 3.56 -1.77
C LEU A 57 7.91 2.89 -3.12
N VAL A 58 6.88 2.62 -3.92
CA VAL A 58 7.03 2.07 -5.27
C VAL A 58 7.70 3.07 -6.20
N VAL A 59 7.29 4.35 -6.19
CA VAL A 59 7.93 5.41 -6.96
C VAL A 59 9.39 5.57 -6.53
N LYS A 60 9.67 5.56 -5.22
CA LYS A 60 11.04 5.62 -4.70
C LYS A 60 11.88 4.43 -5.17
N THR A 61 11.30 3.24 -5.27
CA THR A 61 11.95 2.03 -5.82
C THR A 61 12.27 2.22 -7.30
N LYS A 62 11.32 2.71 -8.10
CA LYS A 62 11.52 3.01 -9.52
C LYS A 62 12.61 4.07 -9.74
N LEU A 63 12.62 5.15 -8.96
CA LEU A 63 13.64 6.19 -9.05
C LEU A 63 15.04 5.68 -8.70
N ARG A 64 15.15 4.72 -7.76
CA ARG A 64 16.44 4.09 -7.42
C ARG A 64 16.96 3.21 -8.55
N LEU A 65 16.09 2.41 -9.18
CA LEU A 65 16.46 1.57 -10.32
C LEU A 65 16.85 2.43 -11.53
N ASN A 66 16.13 3.52 -11.81
CA ASN A 66 16.52 4.43 -12.90
C ASN A 66 17.90 5.07 -12.68
N LYS A 67 18.31 5.32 -11.43
CA LYS A 67 19.63 5.87 -11.10
C LYS A 67 20.73 4.80 -11.16
N ASN A 68 20.41 3.57 -10.75
CA ASN A 68 21.31 2.43 -10.75
C ASN A 68 20.65 1.26 -11.48
N PRO A 69 20.61 1.29 -12.82
CA PRO A 69 19.96 0.24 -13.60
C PRO A 69 20.71 -1.07 -13.40
N ILE A 70 19.96 -2.15 -13.21
CA ILE A 70 20.53 -3.49 -13.11
C ILE A 70 20.94 -3.89 -14.53
N LYS A 71 22.25 -4.05 -14.75
CA LYS A 71 22.81 -4.52 -16.03
C LYS A 71 22.47 -5.98 -16.29
#